data_AF-A0A7L4HU89-F1
#
_entry.id   AF-A0A7L4HU89-F1
#
_cell.length_a   1.000
_cell.length_b   1.000
_cell.length_c   1.000
_cell.angle_alpha   90.00
_cell.angle_beta   90.00
_cell.angle_gamma   90.00
#
_symmetry.space_group_name_H-M   'P 1'
#
loop_
_entity.id
_entity.type
_entity.pdbx_description
1 polymer ?
#
loop_
_entity_poly.entity_id
_entity_poly.type
_entity_poly.pdbx_seq_one_letter_code
_entity_poly.pdbx_strand_id
1 'polypeptide(L)'
;VLLAQGLPPGARLYTVAVDPRHAAVAEKVIRLAGFDEQTVELIVGPSEEVIPRLREQHGLLKADFVFMDHWKRCYLRDLQLLESHQLLAEGATVLADNVLFPGAPHFLQYAKTCGKYRCKVHRASLEY
;
A
#
# COMPACT_ATOMS: atom_id res chain seq x y z
N VAL A 1 -8.19 -6.57 6.53
CA VAL A 1 -9.49 -7.28 6.50
C VAL A 1 -10.53 -6.51 5.69
N LEU A 2 -10.90 -5.28 6.07
CA LEU A 2 -11.95 -4.53 5.36
C LEU A 2 -11.65 -4.31 3.86
N LEU A 3 -10.42 -3.93 3.51
CA LEU A 3 -10.02 -3.83 2.10
C LEU A 3 -10.18 -5.16 1.36
N ALA A 4 -9.81 -6.28 1.99
CA ALA A 4 -9.93 -7.62 1.40
C ALA A 4 -11.41 -8.03 1.20
N GLN A 5 -12.32 -7.62 2.09
CA GLN A 5 -13.76 -7.89 1.95
C GLN A 5 -14.40 -7.12 0.79
N GLY A 6 -13.86 -5.95 0.43
CA GLY A 6 -14.34 -5.14 -0.68
C GLY A 6 -13.75 -5.53 -2.04
N LEU A 7 -12.90 -6.57 -2.10
CA LEU A 7 -12.27 -7.00 -3.35
C LEU A 7 -13.28 -7.65 -4.29
N PRO A 8 -13.21 -7.37 -5.61
CA PRO A 8 -13.97 -8.13 -6.58
C PRO A 8 -13.46 -9.59 -6.66
N PRO A 9 -14.29 -10.54 -7.12
CA PRO A 9 -13.86 -11.93 -7.31
C PRO A 9 -12.59 -12.03 -8.16
N GLY A 10 -11.60 -12.78 -7.68
CA GLY A 10 -10.31 -12.98 -8.36
C GLY A 10 -9.26 -11.89 -8.13
N ALA A 11 -9.59 -10.81 -7.41
CA ALA A 11 -8.59 -9.84 -7.00
C ALA A 11 -7.73 -10.34 -5.84
N ARG A 12 -6.49 -9.84 -5.78
CA ARG A 12 -5.50 -10.18 -4.75
C ARG A 12 -5.07 -8.93 -3.99
N LEU A 13 -4.86 -9.06 -2.70
CA LEU A 13 -4.30 -8.02 -1.84
C LEU A 13 -2.91 -8.44 -1.36
N TYR A 14 -1.93 -7.60 -1.65
CA TYR A 14 -0.58 -7.72 -1.10
C TYR A 14 -0.43 -6.72 0.04
N THR A 15 -0.01 -7.20 1.21
CA THR A 15 0.23 -6.35 2.38
C THR A 15 1.66 -6.54 2.87
N VAL A 16 2.37 -5.43 3.08
CA VAL A 16 3.77 -5.43 3.50
C VAL A 16 3.86 -4.99 4.96
N ALA A 17 4.50 -5.79 5.80
CA ALA A 17 4.69 -5.51 7.22
C ALA A 17 6.18 -5.61 7.59
N VAL A 18 6.72 -4.56 8.20
CA VAL A 18 8.15 -4.54 8.58
C VAL A 18 8.44 -5.35 9.86
N ASP A 19 7.55 -5.31 10.86
CA ASP A 19 7.75 -6.00 12.13
C ASP A 19 7.15 -7.42 12.05
N PRO A 20 7.96 -8.49 12.20
CA PRO A 20 7.49 -9.86 12.13
C PRO A 20 6.46 -10.20 13.22
N ARG A 21 6.46 -9.51 14.36
CA ARG A 21 5.48 -9.71 15.44
C ARG A 21 4.12 -9.18 15.03
N HIS A 22 4.08 -7.99 14.42
CA HIS A 22 2.84 -7.44 13.87
C HIS A 22 2.34 -8.26 12.69
N ALA A 23 3.26 -8.73 11.84
CA ALA A 23 2.95 -9.63 10.72
C ALA A 23 2.27 -10.91 11.20
N ALA A 24 2.80 -11.57 12.25
CA ALA A 24 2.20 -12.78 12.82
C ALA A 24 0.80 -12.55 13.41
N VAL A 25 0.55 -11.37 13.99
CA VAL A 25 -0.79 -11.00 14.47
C VAL A 25 -1.73 -10.74 13.28
N ALA A 26 -1.29 -9.98 12.29
CA ALA A 26 -2.06 -9.69 11.09
C ALA A 26 -2.43 -10.98 10.34
N GLU A 27 -1.50 -11.92 10.21
CA GLU A 27 -1.74 -13.23 9.60
C GLU A 27 -2.88 -13.97 10.30
N LYS A 28 -2.84 -14.08 11.63
CA LYS A 28 -3.92 -14.74 12.39
C LYS A 28 -5.28 -14.08 12.14
N VAL A 29 -5.32 -12.75 12.11
CA VAL A 29 -6.55 -11.99 11.85
C VAL A 29 -7.05 -12.20 10.41
N ILE A 30 -6.16 -12.24 9.42
CA ILE A 30 -6.48 -12.51 8.01
C ILE A 30 -7.08 -13.92 7.88
N ARG A 31 -6.45 -14.94 8.48
CA ARG A 31 -6.92 -16.33 8.42
C ARG A 31 -8.24 -16.52 9.16
N LEU A 32 -8.40 -15.89 10.32
CA LEU A 32 -9.66 -15.92 11.07
C LEU A 32 -10.81 -15.28 10.29
N ALA A 33 -10.53 -14.25 9.49
CA ALA A 33 -11.51 -13.62 8.60
C ALA A 33 -11.84 -14.46 7.35
N GLY A 34 -11.22 -15.64 7.17
CA GLY A 34 -11.52 -16.59 6.10
C GLY A 34 -10.75 -16.34 4.79
N PHE A 35 -9.75 -15.46 4.78
CA PHE A 35 -8.93 -15.21 3.60
C PHE A 35 -7.76 -16.19 3.51
N ASP A 36 -7.56 -16.77 2.33
CA ASP A 36 -6.41 -17.62 2.00
C ASP A 36 -5.20 -16.81 1.49
N GLU A 37 -4.10 -17.49 1.20
CA GLU A 37 -2.87 -16.90 0.65
C GLU A 37 -3.02 -16.41 -0.79
N GLN A 38 -3.97 -16.98 -1.54
CA GLN A 38 -4.23 -16.54 -2.91
C GLN A 38 -4.91 -15.17 -2.91
N THR A 39 -5.82 -14.93 -1.98
CA THR A 39 -6.56 -13.67 -1.85
C THR A 39 -5.77 -12.61 -1.10
N VAL A 40 -5.10 -12.97 0.01
CA VAL A 40 -4.31 -12.03 0.82
C VAL A 40 -2.92 -12.60 1.09
N GLU A 41 -1.93 -11.96 0.49
CA GLU A 41 -0.52 -12.30 0.65
C GLU A 41 0.16 -11.29 1.59
N LEU A 42 0.68 -11.80 2.70
CA LEU A 42 1.40 -11.01 3.71
C LEU A 42 2.90 -11.18 3.52
N ILE A 43 3.58 -10.09 3.22
CA ILE A 43 5.02 -10.06 2.94
C ILE A 43 5.72 -9.35 4.10
N VAL A 44 6.70 -10.02 4.70
CA VAL A 44 7.45 -9.48 5.83
C VAL A 44 8.76 -8.87 5.35
N GLY A 45 8.95 -7.58 5.64
CA GLY A 45 10.19 -6.86 5.34
C GLY A 45 10.01 -5.36 5.19
N PRO A 46 11.12 -4.60 5.12
CA PRO A 46 11.09 -3.18 4.79
C PRO A 46 10.52 -2.95 3.39
N SER A 47 9.68 -1.92 3.21
CA SER A 47 9.04 -1.65 1.93
C SER A 47 10.04 -1.33 0.82
N GLU A 48 11.17 -0.70 1.15
CA GLU A 48 12.27 -0.42 0.22
C GLU A 48 12.92 -1.68 -0.36
N GLU A 49 12.87 -2.81 0.35
CA GLU A 49 13.41 -4.09 -0.10
C GLU A 49 12.35 -4.93 -0.79
N VAL A 50 11.11 -4.84 -0.32
CA VAL A 50 9.98 -5.62 -0.84
C VAL A 50 9.50 -5.07 -2.18
N ILE A 51 9.31 -3.75 -2.32
CA ILE A 51 8.74 -3.15 -3.53
C ILE A 51 9.50 -3.58 -4.81
N PRO A 52 10.85 -3.51 -4.88
CA PRO A 52 11.60 -3.96 -6.05
C PRO A 52 11.37 -5.42 -6.43
N ARG A 53 11.03 -6.27 -5.45
CA ARG A 53 10.89 -7.73 -5.59
C ARG A 53 9.46 -8.19 -5.85
N LEU A 54 8.45 -7.31 -5.69
CA LEU A 54 7.03 -7.64 -5.83
C LEU A 54 6.69 -8.32 -7.16
N ARG A 55 7.30 -7.89 -8.25
CA ARG A 55 7.04 -8.48 -9.58
C ARG A 55 7.61 -9.88 -9.71
N GLU A 56 8.91 -10.03 -9.43
CA GLU A 56 9.64 -11.26 -9.70
C GLU A 56 9.35 -12.35 -8.67
N GLN A 57 9.17 -11.96 -7.39
CA GLN A 57 9.02 -12.91 -6.29
C GLN A 57 7.56 -13.19 -5.94
N HIS A 58 6.67 -12.21 -6.11
CA HIS A 58 5.26 -12.30 -5.70
C HIS A 58 4.27 -12.24 -6.87
N GLY A 59 4.77 -12.11 -8.10
CA GLY A 59 3.97 -12.12 -9.32
C GLY A 59 3.09 -10.87 -9.50
N LEU A 60 3.35 -9.78 -8.77
CA LEU A 60 2.60 -8.53 -8.94
C LEU A 60 2.98 -7.87 -10.28
N LEU A 61 2.08 -7.90 -11.25
CA LEU A 61 2.30 -7.24 -12.54
C LEU A 61 2.16 -5.73 -12.42
N LYS A 62 0.97 -5.27 -12.04
CA LYS A 62 0.64 -3.88 -11.75
C LYS A 62 -0.43 -3.82 -10.68
N ALA A 63 -0.37 -2.83 -9.81
CA ALA A 63 -1.35 -2.52 -8.80
C ALA A 63 -2.33 -1.47 -9.33
N ASP A 64 -3.61 -1.80 -9.27
CA ASP A 64 -4.71 -0.86 -9.56
C ASP A 64 -5.00 0.06 -8.37
N PHE A 65 -4.66 -0.38 -7.17
CA PHE A 65 -4.88 0.34 -5.93
C PHE A 65 -3.70 0.14 -4.98
N VAL A 66 -3.24 1.24 -4.38
CA VAL A 66 -2.18 1.23 -3.36
C VAL A 66 -2.67 2.01 -2.14
N PHE A 67 -2.68 1.35 -0.99
CA PHE A 67 -2.96 1.99 0.29
C PHE A 67 -1.65 2.20 1.07
N MET A 68 -1.34 3.45 1.39
CA MET A 68 -0.16 3.83 2.16
C MET A 68 -0.58 4.23 3.56
N ASP A 69 -0.26 3.39 4.54
CA ASP A 69 -0.51 3.65 5.97
C ASP A 69 0.67 3.24 6.88
N HIS A 70 1.88 3.21 6.34
CA HIS A 70 3.08 2.92 7.12
C HIS A 70 3.72 4.22 7.64
N TRP A 71 5.03 4.22 7.89
CA TRP A 71 5.76 5.43 8.27
C TRP A 71 5.73 6.50 7.18
N LYS A 72 5.08 7.63 7.49
CA LYS A 72 4.83 8.79 6.59
C LYS A 72 6.09 9.36 5.92
N ARG A 73 7.28 9.20 6.53
CA ARG A 73 8.57 9.60 5.94
C ARG A 73 8.94 8.79 4.70
N CYS A 74 8.46 7.56 4.61
CA CYS A 74 8.77 6.64 3.51
C CYS A 74 7.80 6.80 2.33
N TYR A 75 6.70 7.53 2.48
CA TYR A 75 5.66 7.64 1.44
C TYR A 75 6.20 8.11 0.10
N LEU A 76 7.05 9.14 0.10
CA LEU A 76 7.63 9.64 -1.15
C LEU A 76 8.55 8.60 -1.80
N ARG A 77 9.46 8.02 -1.02
CA ARG A 77 10.40 6.99 -1.48
C ARG A 77 9.65 5.80 -2.08
N ASP A 78 8.65 5.30 -1.36
CA ASP A 78 7.90 4.11 -1.75
C ASP A 78 7.03 4.37 -2.98
N LEU A 79 6.42 5.56 -3.09
CA LEU A 79 5.71 5.97 -4.30
C LEU A 79 6.68 5.99 -5.51
N GLN A 80 7.87 6.55 -5.34
CA GLN A 80 8.89 6.59 -6.40
C GLN A 80 9.41 5.20 -6.77
N LEU A 81 9.53 4.27 -5.81
CA LEU A 81 9.87 2.88 -6.09
C LEU A 81 8.77 2.17 -6.88
N LEU A 82 7.50 2.38 -6.52
CA LEU A 82 6.37 1.83 -7.28
C LEU A 82 6.36 2.38 -8.72
N GLU A 83 6.67 3.66 -8.90
CA GLU A 83 6.80 4.28 -10.22
C GLU A 83 8.00 3.74 -11.02
N SER A 84 9.20 3.68 -10.42
CA SER A 84 10.43 3.29 -11.11
C SER A 84 10.40 1.81 -11.53
N HIS A 85 9.82 0.97 -10.67
CA HIS A 85 9.56 -0.43 -10.96
C HIS A 85 8.25 -0.63 -11.72
N GLN A 86 7.61 0.40 -12.29
CA GLN A 86 6.42 0.29 -13.16
C GLN A 86 5.31 -0.59 -12.58
N LEU A 87 5.15 -0.57 -11.25
CA LEU A 87 4.20 -1.41 -10.52
C LEU A 87 2.82 -0.76 -10.43
N LEU A 88 2.63 0.45 -10.97
CA LEU A 88 1.34 1.12 -11.00
C LEU A 88 0.66 0.93 -12.35
N ALA A 89 -0.60 0.51 -12.34
CA ALA A 89 -1.45 0.50 -13.53
C ALA A 89 -1.74 1.93 -14.00
N GLU A 90 -2.05 2.08 -15.29
CA GLU A 90 -2.61 3.34 -15.77
C GLU A 90 -3.99 3.54 -15.16
N GLY A 91 -4.23 4.70 -14.56
CA GLY A 91 -5.46 4.95 -13.78
C GLY A 91 -5.45 4.36 -12.36
N ALA A 92 -4.32 3.81 -11.89
CA ALA A 92 -4.20 3.31 -10.53
C ALA A 92 -4.46 4.41 -9.50
N THR A 93 -5.09 4.03 -8.38
CA THR A 93 -5.39 4.95 -7.28
C THR A 93 -4.43 4.72 -6.12
N VAL A 94 -3.72 5.79 -5.72
CA VAL A 94 -2.90 5.82 -4.51
C VAL A 94 -3.69 6.54 -3.42
N LEU A 95 -4.06 5.80 -2.37
CA LEU A 95 -4.70 6.33 -1.17
C LEU A 95 -3.67 6.36 -0.04
N ALA A 96 -3.35 7.54 0.47
CA ALA A 96 -2.36 7.72 1.52
C ALA A 96 -3.00 8.32 2.77
N ASP A 97 -2.85 7.65 3.91
CA ASP A 97 -3.46 8.10 5.17
C ASP A 97 -2.53 9.03 5.98
N ASN A 98 -3.15 9.85 6.82
CA ASN A 98 -2.56 10.81 7.75
C ASN A 98 -1.57 11.80 7.11
N VAL A 99 -1.83 12.18 5.86
CA VAL A 99 -0.99 13.09 5.07
C VAL A 99 -0.95 14.52 5.60
N LEU A 100 -1.94 14.91 6.42
CA LEU A 100 -2.00 16.23 7.06
C LEU A 100 -1.43 16.23 8.50
N PHE A 101 -1.76 15.21 9.29
CA PHE A 101 -1.24 15.02 10.65
C PHE A 101 -1.17 13.53 10.95
N PRO A 102 -0.01 12.95 11.35
CA PRO A 102 1.27 13.61 11.65
C PRO A 102 1.99 14.22 10.43
N GLY A 103 1.52 13.94 9.21
CA GLY A 103 1.90 14.69 8.01
C GLY A 103 2.92 13.99 7.11
N ALA A 104 2.70 14.12 5.78
CA ALA A 104 3.61 13.63 4.74
C ALA A 104 3.86 14.75 3.69
N PRO A 105 4.53 15.86 4.07
CA PRO A 105 4.60 17.06 3.23
C PRO A 105 5.35 16.83 1.92
N HIS A 106 6.47 16.09 1.93
CA HIS A 106 7.24 15.80 0.72
C HIS A 106 6.46 14.93 -0.28
N PHE A 107 5.71 13.95 0.23
CA PHE A 107 4.80 13.14 -0.59
C PHE A 107 3.71 14.00 -1.23
N LEU A 108 3.03 14.85 -0.43
CA LEU A 108 1.98 15.74 -0.93
C LEU A 108 2.49 16.74 -1.95
N GLN A 109 3.68 17.32 -1.71
CA GLN A 109 4.31 18.23 -2.66
C GLN A 109 4.59 17.52 -3.97
N TYR A 110 5.30 16.39 -3.93
CA TYR A 110 5.63 15.62 -5.12
C TYR A 110 4.39 15.20 -5.91
N ALA A 111 3.41 14.58 -5.26
CA ALA A 111 2.19 14.10 -5.91
C ALA A 111 1.44 15.22 -6.64
N LYS A 112 1.42 16.44 -6.06
CA LYS A 112 0.77 17.61 -6.66
C LYS A 112 1.56 18.25 -7.81
N THR A 113 2.89 18.17 -7.79
CA THR A 113 3.74 18.91 -8.74
C THR A 113 4.33 18.04 -9.85
N CYS A 114 4.39 16.72 -9.71
CA CYS A 114 5.06 15.85 -10.68
C CYS A 114 4.30 15.67 -12.00
N GLY A 115 3.05 16.13 -12.08
CA GLY A 115 2.21 16.03 -13.29
C GLY A 115 1.64 14.64 -13.58
N LYS A 116 1.97 13.62 -12.77
CA LYS A 116 1.51 12.24 -12.96
C LYS A 116 0.18 11.92 -12.28
N TYR A 117 -0.22 12.71 -11.26
CA TYR A 117 -1.37 12.40 -10.43
C TYR A 117 -2.42 13.50 -10.45
N ARG A 118 -3.69 13.08 -10.45
CA ARG A 118 -4.82 13.95 -10.09
C ARG A 118 -5.08 13.80 -8.59
N CYS A 119 -4.63 14.77 -7.80
CA CYS A 119 -4.77 14.71 -6.34
C CYS A 119 -6.11 15.26 -5.85
N LYS A 120 -6.73 14.55 -4.91
CA LYS A 120 -7.84 15.05 -4.09
C LYS A 120 -7.55 14.77 -2.63
N VAL A 121 -7.67 15.78 -1.78
CA VAL A 121 -7.49 15.64 -0.33
C VAL A 121 -8.86 15.48 0.31
N HIS A 122 -9.05 14.39 1.04
CA HIS A 122 -10.24 14.15 1.84
C HIS A 122 -9.94 14.47 3.30
N ARG A 123 -10.70 15.39 3.90
CA ARG A 123 -10.57 15.71 5.32
C ARG A 123 -11.44 14.75 6.13
N ALA A 124 -10.84 14.14 7.13
CA ALA A 124 -11.49 13.26 8.10
C ALA A 124 -10.94 13.56 9.51
N SER A 125 -11.64 13.09 10.53
CA SER A 125 -11.15 13.10 11.91
C SER A 125 -9.99 12.12 12.08
N LEU A 126 -9.14 12.34 13.08
CA LEU A 126 -8.17 11.33 13.50
C LEU A 126 -8.92 10.06 13.93
N GLU A 127 -8.31 8.90 13.75
CA GLU A 127 -8.82 7.67 14.36
C GLU A 127 -8.94 7.88 15.88
N TYR A 128 -10.05 7.40 16.46
CA TYR A 128 -10.50 7.53 17.87
C TYR A 128 -11.23 8.85 18.23
#